data_AF-A0A5C8A0Z5-F1
#
_entry.id   AF-A0A5C8A0Z5-F1
#
_cell.length_a   1.000
_cell.length_b   1.000
_cell.length_c   1.000
_cell.angle_alpha   90.00
_cell.angle_beta   90.00
_cell.angle_gamma   90.00
#
_symmetry.space_group_name_H-M   'P 1'
#
loop_
_entity.id
_entity.type
_entity.pdbx_description
1 polymer ?
#
loop_
_entity_poly.entity_id
_entity_poly.type
_entity_poly.pdbx_seq_one_letter_code
_entity_poly.pdbx_strand_id
1 'polypeptide(L)'
;MIFQLAANFAADAVERAMPDAMTARELLKRRRADVLLRLRQRHDDWRIRCRPGDALALAKTEDAVILGVVRLGLRHGHFGNDLHTYHNEDHALELLFGRLDRVLEAAGPEHFNLRDALALELFAAGHDLHQREPGVDASGIGHNELASLAETVRIMEACGFDRVQDADQFLAVAMSIAGSTFDAKANDALPLVDDMLDELGDPMSSGGAMAPRLREWLSRQAPGQAVDSNMERALSLACIAADLDTGNVGDPFLLFCESARRLCQEREMRAGRSLGSVESGKSCIDFLLNGQSHYLFDLHRFNSVLGERAFSASKEQNGRRLRALSASFERELVRPDHIGLSGRRVLDIYADLAMRCTA
;
A
#
# COMPACT_ATOMS: atom_id res chain seq x y z
N MET A 1 -6.56 21.91 -1.73
CA MET A 1 -5.97 21.64 -0.41
C MET A 1 -5.00 20.47 -0.43
N ILE A 2 -5.39 19.21 -0.69
CA ILE A 2 -4.44 18.08 -0.62
C ILE A 2 -3.18 18.29 -1.50
N PHE A 3 -3.35 18.82 -2.71
CA PHE A 3 -2.24 19.16 -3.60
C PHE A 3 -1.33 20.28 -3.05
N GLN A 4 -1.84 21.16 -2.17
CA GLN A 4 -1.03 22.19 -1.51
C GLN A 4 -0.18 21.57 -0.40
N LEU A 5 -0.69 20.58 0.33
CA LEU A 5 0.08 19.82 1.32
C LEU A 5 1.21 19.05 0.62
N ALA A 6 0.88 18.35 -0.47
CA ALA A 6 1.85 17.60 -1.27
C ALA A 6 2.91 18.52 -1.91
N ALA A 7 2.57 19.76 -2.29
CA ALA A 7 3.50 20.69 -2.92
C ALA A 7 4.71 21.07 -2.03
N ASN A 8 4.67 20.76 -0.74
CA ASN A 8 5.80 20.95 0.18
C ASN A 8 6.95 19.94 -0.06
N PHE A 9 6.70 18.86 -0.80
CA PHE A 9 7.69 17.82 -1.10
C PHE A 9 8.32 18.04 -2.49
N ALA A 10 9.58 18.47 -2.47
CA ALA A 10 10.36 18.77 -3.66
C ALA A 10 10.90 17.51 -4.35
N ALA A 11 11.26 17.65 -5.63
CA ALA A 11 11.82 16.54 -6.39
C ALA A 11 13.18 16.08 -5.86
N ASP A 12 13.37 14.77 -5.71
CA ASP A 12 14.60 14.20 -5.16
C ASP A 12 15.64 13.83 -6.26
N ALA A 13 16.72 13.14 -5.85
CA ALA A 13 17.77 12.72 -6.77
C ALA A 13 17.33 11.61 -7.74
N VAL A 14 16.42 10.72 -7.32
CA VAL A 14 15.89 9.65 -8.16
C VAL A 14 15.01 10.24 -9.25
N GLU A 15 14.17 11.22 -8.92
CA GLU A 15 13.33 11.92 -9.90
C GLU A 15 14.17 12.62 -10.98
N ARG A 16 15.27 13.26 -10.58
CA ARG A 16 16.20 13.90 -11.53
C ARG A 16 16.96 12.89 -12.40
N ALA A 17 17.34 11.74 -11.83
CA ALA A 17 18.08 10.70 -12.54
C ALA A 17 17.18 9.89 -13.49
N MET A 18 15.89 9.80 -13.20
CA MET A 18 14.89 9.10 -14.01
C MET A 18 13.76 10.07 -14.41
N PRO A 19 14.00 10.98 -15.37
CA PRO A 19 13.06 12.06 -15.66
C PRO A 19 11.85 11.64 -16.49
N ASP A 20 11.95 10.57 -17.30
CA ASP A 20 10.95 10.24 -18.31
C ASP A 20 10.69 8.73 -18.44
N ALA A 21 9.51 8.40 -18.98
CA ALA A 21 9.04 7.03 -19.17
C ALA A 21 9.84 6.25 -20.22
N MET A 22 10.44 6.93 -21.21
CA MET A 22 11.25 6.28 -22.24
C MET A 22 12.51 5.67 -21.62
N THR A 23 13.21 6.44 -20.78
CA THR A 23 14.41 6.00 -20.05
C THR A 23 14.05 4.90 -19.05
N ALA A 24 12.92 5.04 -18.35
CA ALA A 24 12.40 4.03 -17.43
C ALA A 24 12.12 2.69 -18.17
N ARG A 25 11.51 2.76 -19.35
CA ARG A 25 11.22 1.59 -20.18
C ARG A 25 12.49 0.86 -20.62
N GLU A 26 13.56 1.58 -20.98
CA GLU A 26 14.85 0.97 -21.30
C GLU A 26 15.48 0.26 -20.09
N LEU A 27 15.32 0.81 -18.89
CA LEU A 27 15.78 0.14 -17.67
C LEU A 27 14.98 -1.13 -17.37
N LEU A 28 13.64 -1.09 -17.47
CA LEU A 28 12.79 -2.28 -17.29
C LEU A 28 13.11 -3.37 -18.30
N LYS A 29 13.36 -3.05 -19.57
CA LYS A 29 13.78 -4.05 -20.58
C LYS A 29 15.00 -4.86 -20.12
N ARG A 30 15.91 -4.25 -19.39
CA ARG A 30 17.16 -4.89 -18.92
C ARG A 30 16.98 -5.62 -17.59
N ARG A 31 16.13 -5.10 -16.71
CA ARG A 31 16.04 -5.59 -15.31
C ARG A 31 14.80 -6.45 -15.05
N ARG A 32 13.67 -6.12 -15.67
CA ARG A 32 12.33 -6.67 -15.41
C ARG A 32 11.44 -6.60 -16.66
N ALA A 33 11.86 -7.27 -17.73
CA ALA A 33 11.12 -7.26 -19.00
C ALA A 33 9.71 -7.88 -18.88
N ASP A 34 9.51 -8.73 -17.86
CA ASP A 34 8.22 -9.32 -17.49
C ASP A 34 7.16 -8.25 -17.19
N VAL A 35 7.55 -7.15 -16.54
CA VAL A 35 6.64 -6.05 -16.18
C VAL A 35 6.05 -5.41 -17.44
N LEU A 36 6.89 -5.14 -18.44
CA LEU A 36 6.45 -4.56 -19.72
C LEU A 36 5.51 -5.50 -20.48
N LEU A 37 5.78 -6.81 -20.43
CA LEU A 37 4.95 -7.80 -21.09
C LEU A 37 3.56 -7.88 -20.43
N ARG A 38 3.50 -7.98 -19.09
CA ARG A 38 2.24 -8.08 -18.35
C ARG A 38 1.38 -6.82 -18.49
N LEU A 39 2.01 -5.64 -18.41
CA LEU A 39 1.30 -4.36 -18.59
C LEU A 39 0.70 -4.25 -19.99
N ARG A 40 1.49 -4.60 -21.03
CA ARG A 40 1.00 -4.62 -22.41
C ARG A 40 -0.15 -5.59 -22.58
N GLN A 41 -0.04 -6.82 -22.09
CA GLN A 41 -1.11 -7.83 -22.19
C GLN A 41 -2.42 -7.33 -21.59
N ARG A 42 -2.37 -6.79 -20.38
CA ARG A 42 -3.55 -6.19 -19.74
C ARG A 42 -4.14 -5.05 -20.55
N HIS A 43 -3.31 -4.12 -21.02
CA HIS A 43 -3.79 -2.97 -21.77
C HIS A 43 -4.32 -3.37 -23.16
N ASP A 44 -3.77 -4.40 -23.79
CA ASP A 44 -4.31 -5.01 -25.01
C ASP A 44 -5.73 -5.54 -24.75
N ASP A 45 -5.94 -6.26 -23.64
CA ASP A 45 -7.26 -6.79 -23.25
C ASP A 45 -8.26 -5.67 -22.95
N TRP A 46 -7.82 -4.59 -22.30
CA TRP A 46 -8.68 -3.44 -22.00
C TRP A 46 -9.01 -2.62 -23.26
N ARG A 47 -8.11 -2.55 -24.25
CA ARG A 47 -8.37 -1.86 -25.53
C ARG A 47 -9.58 -2.42 -26.27
N ILE A 48 -9.85 -3.73 -26.14
CA ILE A 48 -11.05 -4.36 -26.73
C ILE A 48 -12.34 -3.74 -26.16
N ARG A 49 -12.28 -3.20 -24.93
CA ARG A 49 -13.43 -2.61 -24.20
C ARG A 49 -13.44 -1.08 -24.24
N CYS A 50 -12.49 -0.46 -24.92
CA CYS A 50 -12.32 1.00 -24.94
C CYS A 50 -13.30 1.72 -25.86
N ARG A 51 -13.65 2.95 -25.49
CA ARG A 51 -14.35 3.92 -26.33
C ARG A 51 -13.36 4.76 -27.14
N PRO A 52 -13.81 5.43 -28.21
CA PRO A 52 -12.99 6.43 -28.91
C PRO A 52 -12.50 7.51 -27.94
N GLY A 53 -11.18 7.70 -27.83
CA GLY A 53 -10.54 8.65 -26.92
C GLY A 53 -9.78 8.00 -25.75
N ASP A 54 -10.10 6.75 -25.39
CA ASP A 54 -9.48 6.04 -24.27
C ASP A 54 -8.02 5.61 -24.55
N ALA A 55 -7.66 5.46 -25.82
CA ALA A 55 -6.32 5.02 -26.23
C ALA A 55 -5.22 5.96 -25.72
N LEU A 56 -5.51 7.26 -25.68
CA LEU A 56 -4.55 8.24 -25.15
C LEU A 56 -4.40 8.11 -23.63
N ALA A 57 -5.51 7.95 -22.90
CA ALA A 57 -5.47 7.75 -21.45
C ALA A 57 -4.69 6.48 -21.07
N LEU A 58 -4.91 5.38 -21.79
CA LEU A 58 -4.14 4.14 -21.64
C LEU A 58 -2.64 4.36 -21.85
N ALA A 59 -2.25 5.03 -22.94
CA ALA A 59 -0.83 5.28 -23.23
C ALA A 59 -0.17 6.13 -22.15
N LYS A 60 -0.83 7.21 -21.71
CA LYS A 60 -0.35 8.07 -20.61
C LYS A 60 -0.19 7.27 -19.31
N THR A 61 -1.17 6.43 -18.96
CA THR A 61 -1.12 5.58 -17.77
C THR A 61 -0.03 4.53 -17.86
N GLU A 62 0.17 3.88 -19.01
CA GLU A 62 1.24 2.90 -19.21
C GLU A 62 2.61 3.52 -18.91
N ASP A 63 2.87 4.69 -19.48
CA ASP A 63 4.12 5.43 -19.26
C ASP A 63 4.27 5.87 -17.80
N ALA A 64 3.19 6.32 -17.15
CA ALA A 64 3.21 6.73 -15.75
C ALA A 64 3.47 5.55 -14.79
N VAL A 65 2.83 4.40 -15.02
CA VAL A 65 3.06 3.17 -14.24
C VAL A 65 4.50 2.70 -14.39
N ILE A 66 5.03 2.69 -15.61
CA ILE A 66 6.43 2.33 -15.86
C ILE A 66 7.39 3.25 -15.12
N LEU A 67 7.15 4.56 -15.18
CA LEU A 67 8.00 5.55 -14.51
C LEU A 67 7.94 5.39 -12.98
N GLY A 68 6.74 5.24 -12.42
CA GLY A 68 6.54 5.04 -10.97
C GLY A 68 7.24 3.78 -10.45
N VAL A 69 6.99 2.63 -11.09
CA VAL A 69 7.64 1.35 -10.72
C VAL A 69 9.16 1.44 -10.77
N VAL A 70 9.72 2.09 -11.81
CA VAL A 70 11.17 2.25 -11.92
C VAL A 70 11.73 3.16 -10.84
N ARG A 71 11.08 4.29 -10.55
CA ARG A 71 11.54 5.21 -9.52
C ARG A 71 11.47 4.59 -8.13
N LEU A 72 10.40 3.85 -7.82
CA LEU A 72 10.33 3.04 -6.61
C LEU A 72 11.45 1.99 -6.58
N GLY A 73 11.69 1.29 -7.68
CA GLY A 73 12.76 0.30 -7.79
C GLY A 73 14.17 0.87 -7.61
N LEU A 74 14.40 2.10 -8.07
CA LEU A 74 15.67 2.83 -7.88
C LEU A 74 15.83 3.36 -6.45
N ARG A 75 14.73 3.79 -5.83
CA ARG A 75 14.75 4.39 -4.50
C ARG A 75 14.81 3.33 -3.40
N HIS A 76 13.88 2.37 -3.44
CA HIS A 76 13.65 1.42 -2.36
C HIS A 76 13.72 -0.04 -2.81
N GLY A 77 14.13 -0.29 -4.05
CA GLY A 77 14.04 -1.60 -4.67
C GLY A 77 15.34 -2.19 -5.19
N HIS A 78 15.20 -3.23 -6.02
CA HIS A 78 16.35 -3.99 -6.53
C HIS A 78 17.13 -3.27 -7.64
N PHE A 79 16.72 -2.06 -8.05
CA PHE A 79 17.46 -1.27 -9.03
C PHE A 79 18.44 -0.31 -8.36
N GLY A 80 18.23 -0.02 -7.07
CA GLY A 80 19.06 0.86 -6.26
C GLY A 80 19.89 0.14 -5.19
N ASN A 81 20.33 0.91 -4.21
CA ASN A 81 21.17 0.45 -3.10
C ASN A 81 20.48 0.51 -1.73
N ASP A 82 19.26 1.08 -1.64
CA ASP A 82 18.50 1.25 -0.41
C ASP A 82 17.28 0.31 -0.39
N LEU A 83 17.53 -0.99 -0.49
CA LEU A 83 16.46 -1.98 -0.60
C LEU A 83 15.61 -2.03 0.68
N HIS A 84 14.35 -1.64 0.54
CA HIS A 84 13.29 -1.92 1.50
C HIS A 84 12.77 -3.33 1.25
N THR A 85 12.60 -4.12 2.31
CA THR A 85 12.23 -5.53 2.14
C THR A 85 10.75 -5.70 1.77
N TYR A 86 9.89 -4.75 2.15
CA TYR A 86 8.47 -4.76 1.88
C TYR A 86 8.07 -3.66 0.89
N HIS A 87 8.30 -2.38 1.21
CA HIS A 87 7.88 -1.26 0.37
C HIS A 87 8.89 -0.99 -0.77
N ASN A 88 8.86 -1.85 -1.78
CA ASN A 88 9.71 -1.77 -2.98
C ASN A 88 8.88 -2.00 -4.26
N GLU A 89 9.55 -2.11 -5.41
CA GLU A 89 8.86 -2.30 -6.69
C GLU A 89 8.03 -3.58 -6.75
N ASP A 90 8.40 -4.65 -6.04
CA ASP A 90 7.61 -5.88 -6.01
C ASP A 90 6.28 -5.70 -5.27
N HIS A 91 6.22 -4.87 -4.22
CA HIS A 91 4.94 -4.53 -3.57
C HIS A 91 3.99 -3.80 -4.54
N ALA A 92 4.49 -2.81 -5.28
CA ALA A 92 3.71 -2.16 -6.33
C ALA A 92 3.22 -3.16 -7.39
N LEU A 93 4.06 -4.14 -7.77
CA LEU A 93 3.71 -5.18 -8.73
C LEU A 93 2.70 -6.21 -8.18
N GLU A 94 2.70 -6.48 -6.87
CA GLU A 94 1.71 -7.30 -6.19
C GLU A 94 0.32 -6.65 -6.21
N LEU A 95 0.27 -5.32 -5.99
CA LEU A 95 -0.97 -4.55 -6.16
C LEU A 95 -1.40 -4.56 -7.63
N LEU A 96 -0.49 -4.17 -8.54
CA LEU A 96 -0.78 -4.04 -9.97
C LEU A 96 -1.26 -5.36 -10.56
N PHE A 97 -0.52 -6.45 -10.39
CA PHE A 97 -0.72 -7.72 -11.11
C PHE A 97 -1.11 -8.91 -10.22
N GLY A 98 -1.75 -8.61 -9.09
CA GLY A 98 -2.33 -9.60 -8.20
C GLY A 98 -3.64 -9.10 -7.62
N ARG A 99 -3.57 -8.09 -6.73
CA ARG A 99 -4.74 -7.61 -6.00
C ARG A 99 -5.72 -6.84 -6.90
N LEU A 100 -5.22 -6.00 -7.81
CA LEU A 100 -6.07 -5.28 -8.75
C LEU A 100 -6.81 -6.25 -9.70
N ASP A 101 -6.13 -7.30 -10.19
CA ASP A 101 -6.77 -8.31 -11.04
C ASP A 101 -7.95 -8.98 -10.32
N ARG A 102 -7.78 -9.34 -9.05
CA ARG A 102 -8.85 -9.91 -8.21
C ARG A 102 -10.01 -8.95 -7.98
N VAL A 103 -9.73 -7.66 -7.76
CA VAL A 103 -10.77 -6.63 -7.62
C VAL A 103 -11.57 -6.46 -8.92
N LEU A 104 -10.88 -6.41 -10.07
CA LEU A 104 -11.52 -6.30 -11.39
C LEU A 104 -12.33 -7.56 -11.73
N GLU A 105 -11.85 -8.75 -11.36
CA GLU A 105 -12.60 -10.00 -11.48
C GLU A 105 -13.86 -9.98 -10.61
N ALA A 106 -13.75 -9.55 -9.34
CA ALA A 106 -14.88 -9.45 -8.43
C ALA A 106 -15.93 -8.40 -8.84
N ALA A 107 -15.53 -7.34 -9.55
CA ALA A 107 -16.44 -6.37 -10.15
C ALA A 107 -17.25 -6.99 -11.31
N GLY A 108 -16.61 -7.90 -12.07
CA GLY A 108 -17.17 -8.49 -13.27
C GLY A 108 -17.17 -7.53 -14.47
N PRO A 109 -17.39 -8.05 -15.69
CA PRO A 109 -17.28 -7.27 -16.92
C PRO A 109 -18.30 -6.12 -17.01
N GLU A 110 -19.49 -6.27 -16.44
CA GLU A 110 -20.57 -5.27 -16.48
C GLU A 110 -20.28 -4.01 -15.65
N HIS A 111 -19.40 -4.10 -14.65
CA HIS A 111 -19.02 -2.98 -13.80
C HIS A 111 -17.60 -2.47 -14.10
N PHE A 112 -16.97 -2.94 -15.18
CA PHE A 112 -15.67 -2.46 -15.59
C PHE A 112 -15.75 -1.02 -16.08
N ASN A 113 -15.10 -0.11 -15.35
CA ASN A 113 -14.86 1.26 -15.78
C ASN A 113 -13.36 1.46 -16.01
N LEU A 114 -13.00 1.81 -17.25
CA LEU A 114 -11.59 1.97 -17.63
C LEU A 114 -10.91 3.09 -16.83
N ARG A 115 -11.53 4.27 -16.66
CA ARG A 115 -10.87 5.37 -15.95
C ARG A 115 -10.63 5.04 -14.47
N ASP A 116 -11.52 4.27 -13.87
CA ASP A 116 -11.37 3.74 -12.50
C ASP A 116 -10.21 2.75 -12.43
N ALA A 117 -10.15 1.79 -13.36
CA ALA A 117 -9.05 0.84 -13.45
C ALA A 117 -7.69 1.55 -13.63
N LEU A 118 -7.62 2.55 -14.52
CA LEU A 118 -6.42 3.35 -14.73
C LEU A 118 -6.05 4.17 -13.48
N ALA A 119 -7.02 4.64 -12.68
CA ALA A 119 -6.74 5.35 -11.43
C ALA A 119 -6.11 4.42 -10.39
N LEU A 120 -6.60 3.18 -10.32
CA LEU A 120 -6.06 2.17 -9.42
C LEU A 120 -4.67 1.68 -9.86
N GLU A 121 -4.36 1.64 -11.16
CA GLU A 121 -2.99 1.38 -11.64
C GLU A 121 -2.03 2.51 -11.27
N LEU A 122 -2.44 3.77 -11.46
CA LEU A 122 -1.64 4.93 -11.04
C LEU A 122 -1.40 4.92 -9.52
N PHE A 123 -2.44 4.61 -8.73
CA PHE A 123 -2.30 4.43 -7.28
C PHE A 123 -1.29 3.34 -6.94
N ALA A 124 -1.44 2.14 -7.51
CA ALA A 124 -0.57 1.01 -7.20
C ALA A 124 0.91 1.30 -7.52
N ALA A 125 1.19 2.02 -8.60
CA ALA A 125 2.55 2.42 -8.98
C ALA A 125 3.08 3.67 -8.24
N GLY A 126 2.22 4.43 -7.56
CA GLY A 126 2.54 5.76 -7.03
C GLY A 126 2.48 5.90 -5.51
N HIS A 127 1.66 5.11 -4.81
CA HIS A 127 1.34 5.35 -3.39
C HIS A 127 2.54 5.25 -2.44
N ASP A 128 3.50 4.37 -2.74
CA ASP A 128 4.64 4.08 -1.88
C ASP A 128 5.98 4.56 -2.45
N LEU A 129 5.96 5.50 -3.39
CA LEU A 129 7.18 6.08 -3.96
C LEU A 129 8.14 6.56 -2.87
N HIS A 130 7.65 7.14 -1.77
CA HIS A 130 8.43 7.60 -0.64
C HIS A 130 8.15 6.80 0.64
N GLN A 131 9.20 6.32 1.32
CA GLN A 131 9.07 5.52 2.54
C GLN A 131 9.97 5.95 3.71
N ARG A 132 10.58 7.13 3.63
CA ARG A 132 11.50 7.67 4.64
C ARG A 132 11.06 9.01 5.24
N GLU A 133 9.90 9.52 4.85
CA GLU A 133 9.43 10.80 5.34
C GLU A 133 8.93 10.65 6.78
N PRO A 134 9.48 11.42 7.74
CA PRO A 134 9.20 11.21 9.15
C PRO A 134 7.88 11.86 9.55
N GLY A 135 6.99 11.10 10.16
CA GLY A 135 5.80 11.63 10.85
C GLY A 135 4.55 11.76 9.98
N VAL A 136 3.60 12.51 10.51
CA VAL A 136 2.26 12.71 9.97
C VAL A 136 1.99 14.21 9.95
N ASP A 137 1.36 14.71 8.90
CA ASP A 137 0.96 16.11 8.80
C ASP A 137 -0.15 16.43 9.81
N ALA A 138 -0.33 17.71 10.16
CA ALA A 138 -1.41 18.13 11.06
C ALA A 138 -2.82 17.76 10.54
N SER A 139 -2.97 17.52 9.23
CA SER A 139 -4.20 17.01 8.62
C SER A 139 -4.48 15.52 8.90
N GLY A 140 -3.53 14.78 9.48
CA GLY A 140 -3.63 13.34 9.73
C GLY A 140 -3.17 12.46 8.56
N ILE A 141 -2.84 13.05 7.41
CA ILE A 141 -2.24 12.32 6.27
C ILE A 141 -0.75 12.12 6.54
N GLY A 142 -0.23 10.92 6.30
CA GLY A 142 1.18 10.62 6.51
C GLY A 142 2.09 11.38 5.55
N HIS A 143 3.31 11.72 6.00
CA HIS A 143 4.25 12.44 5.14
C HIS A 143 4.76 11.58 3.97
N ASN A 144 4.82 10.26 4.13
CA ASN A 144 5.13 9.34 3.04
C ASN A 144 4.09 9.45 1.92
N GLU A 145 2.80 9.40 2.27
CA GLU A 145 1.69 9.51 1.32
C GLU A 145 1.66 10.88 0.64
N LEU A 146 1.93 11.97 1.37
CA LEU A 146 2.01 13.31 0.78
C LEU A 146 3.20 13.46 -0.19
N ALA A 147 4.36 12.90 0.14
CA ALA A 147 5.52 12.91 -0.74
C ALA A 147 5.31 12.04 -1.99
N SER A 148 4.78 10.83 -1.80
CA SER A 148 4.36 9.93 -2.87
C SER A 148 3.33 10.57 -3.80
N LEU A 149 2.35 11.30 -3.25
CA LEU A 149 1.39 12.05 -4.03
C LEU A 149 2.06 13.18 -4.83
N ALA A 150 2.97 13.93 -4.19
CA ALA A 150 3.68 15.03 -4.85
C ALA A 150 4.47 14.52 -6.07
N GLU A 151 5.16 13.40 -5.91
CA GLU A 151 5.87 12.75 -7.01
C GLU A 151 4.92 12.17 -8.05
N THR A 152 3.84 11.49 -7.64
CA THR A 152 2.86 10.90 -8.58
C THR A 152 2.24 11.97 -9.48
N VAL A 153 1.93 13.15 -8.95
CA VAL A 153 1.47 14.29 -9.75
C VAL A 153 2.50 14.67 -10.82
N ARG A 154 3.78 14.78 -10.45
CA ARG A 154 4.86 15.10 -11.41
C ARG A 154 5.06 14.00 -12.45
N ILE A 155 4.93 12.73 -12.07
CA ILE A 155 4.96 11.59 -13.00
C ILE A 155 3.83 11.70 -14.01
N MET A 156 2.59 11.94 -13.55
CA MET A 156 1.44 12.12 -14.44
C MET A 156 1.70 13.27 -15.42
N GLU A 157 2.19 14.42 -14.96
CA GLU A 157 2.53 15.55 -15.85
C GLU A 157 3.62 15.19 -16.86
N ALA A 158 4.68 14.51 -16.44
CA ALA A 158 5.77 14.07 -17.32
C ALA A 158 5.30 13.06 -18.38
N CYS A 159 4.25 12.30 -18.09
CA CYS A 159 3.62 11.35 -19.00
C CYS A 159 2.45 11.95 -19.81
N GLY A 160 2.27 13.29 -19.76
CA GLY A 160 1.35 14.02 -20.63
C GLY A 160 -0.08 14.15 -20.12
N PHE A 161 -0.35 13.84 -18.85
CA PHE A 161 -1.63 14.20 -18.22
C PHE A 161 -1.76 15.72 -18.11
N ASP A 162 -2.94 16.25 -18.44
CA ASP A 162 -3.22 17.68 -18.35
C ASP A 162 -4.03 17.97 -17.08
N ARG A 163 -3.59 18.93 -16.26
CA ARG A 163 -4.23 19.22 -14.96
C ARG A 163 -5.70 19.64 -15.05
N VAL A 164 -6.14 20.15 -16.20
CA VAL A 164 -7.51 20.61 -16.42
C VAL A 164 -8.34 19.51 -17.07
N GLN A 165 -7.83 18.90 -18.15
CA GLN A 165 -8.57 17.87 -18.90
C GLN A 165 -8.64 16.54 -18.16
N ASP A 166 -7.61 16.21 -17.38
CA ASP A 166 -7.51 14.97 -16.60
C ASP A 166 -7.69 15.24 -15.08
N ALA A 167 -8.32 16.37 -14.71
CA ALA A 167 -8.50 16.81 -13.31
C ALA A 167 -9.20 15.75 -12.43
N ASP A 168 -10.14 15.01 -13.00
CA ASP A 168 -10.84 13.90 -12.33
C ASP A 168 -9.89 12.76 -11.96
N GLN A 169 -8.89 12.49 -12.82
CA GLN A 169 -7.89 11.46 -12.60
C GLN A 169 -6.89 11.87 -11.51
N PHE A 170 -6.41 13.11 -11.56
CA PHE A 170 -5.56 13.66 -10.49
C PHE A 170 -6.27 13.62 -9.14
N LEU A 171 -7.56 13.98 -9.10
CA LEU A 171 -8.36 13.94 -7.88
C LEU A 171 -8.52 12.51 -7.35
N ALA A 172 -8.85 11.55 -8.22
CA ALA A 172 -8.99 10.15 -7.83
C ALA A 172 -7.68 9.60 -7.23
N VAL A 173 -6.55 9.81 -7.90
CA VAL A 173 -5.24 9.37 -7.41
C VAL A 173 -4.89 10.05 -6.08
N ALA A 174 -5.14 11.35 -5.95
CA ALA A 174 -4.87 12.09 -4.73
C ALA A 174 -5.66 11.57 -3.53
N MET A 175 -6.96 11.31 -3.70
CA MET A 175 -7.78 10.73 -2.64
C MET A 175 -7.34 9.30 -2.32
N SER A 176 -6.98 8.50 -3.32
CA SER A 176 -6.50 7.14 -3.11
C SER A 176 -5.21 7.08 -2.30
N ILE A 177 -4.21 7.90 -2.65
CA ILE A 177 -2.92 7.93 -1.92
C ILE A 177 -3.10 8.50 -0.50
N ALA A 178 -3.90 9.56 -0.31
CA ALA A 178 -4.16 10.01 1.06
C ALA A 178 -4.95 8.97 1.86
N GLY A 179 -5.93 8.32 1.24
CA GLY A 179 -6.78 7.32 1.86
C GLY A 179 -6.04 6.06 2.31
N SER A 180 -4.92 5.73 1.66
CA SER A 180 -4.06 4.62 2.08
C SER A 180 -3.25 4.90 3.34
N THR A 181 -3.20 6.15 3.84
CA THR A 181 -2.58 6.47 5.13
C THR A 181 -3.15 5.52 6.20
N PHE A 182 -2.28 4.68 6.76
CA PHE A 182 -2.68 3.65 7.71
C PHE A 182 -2.23 4.00 9.12
N ASP A 183 -3.20 4.16 10.03
CA ASP A 183 -2.91 4.33 11.45
C ASP A 183 -2.79 2.96 12.12
N ALA A 184 -1.55 2.57 12.40
CA ALA A 184 -1.25 1.34 13.14
C ALA A 184 -1.47 1.47 14.65
N LYS A 185 -1.80 2.67 15.16
CA LYS A 185 -2.09 2.91 16.57
C LYS A 185 -3.60 2.80 16.80
N ALA A 186 -4.08 1.64 17.24
CA ALA A 186 -5.36 1.57 17.94
C ALA A 186 -5.12 1.06 19.36
N ASN A 187 -5.44 1.90 20.34
CA ASN A 187 -5.46 1.62 21.78
C ASN A 187 -4.24 0.87 22.33
N ASP A 188 -3.08 1.53 22.38
CA ASP A 188 -2.28 1.41 23.60
C ASP A 188 -3.16 1.98 24.71
N ALA A 189 -3.89 1.10 25.40
CA ALA A 189 -4.46 1.39 26.70
C ALA A 189 -3.29 1.62 27.67
N LEU A 190 -2.70 2.82 27.59
CA LEU A 190 -2.06 3.41 28.76
C LEU A 190 -3.12 3.42 29.86
N PRO A 191 -2.81 2.97 31.09
CA PRO A 191 -3.78 3.01 32.18
C PRO A 191 -4.22 4.47 32.35
N LEU A 192 -5.51 4.72 32.16
CA LEU A 192 -6.15 6.00 32.37
C LEU A 192 -5.78 6.50 33.77
N VAL A 193 -4.96 7.54 33.82
CA VAL A 193 -4.80 8.35 35.02
C VAL A 193 -6.02 9.27 35.04
N ASP A 194 -6.86 9.12 36.06
CA ASP A 194 -8.26 9.52 36.15
C ASP A 194 -8.54 11.04 36.23
N ASP A 195 -7.71 11.89 35.59
CA ASP A 195 -7.79 13.36 35.77
C ASP A 195 -7.69 14.19 34.48
N MET A 196 -7.87 13.59 33.30
CA MET A 196 -7.87 14.32 32.00
C MET A 196 -9.06 13.91 31.11
N LEU A 197 -10.27 13.87 31.68
CA LEU A 197 -11.50 13.45 30.99
C LEU A 197 -12.14 14.51 30.06
N ASP A 198 -11.40 15.50 29.56
CA ASP A 198 -11.96 16.55 28.69
C ASP A 198 -11.08 16.99 27.49
N GLU A 199 -10.12 16.18 27.05
CA GLU A 199 -9.55 16.32 25.70
C GLU A 199 -10.04 15.18 24.80
N LEU A 200 -11.17 15.45 24.16
CA LEU A 200 -11.73 14.79 22.97
C LEU A 200 -10.75 13.82 22.29
N GLY A 201 -10.97 12.51 22.47
CA GLY A 201 -10.29 11.49 21.65
C GLY A 201 -10.45 11.86 20.18
N ASP A 202 -9.33 12.03 19.47
CA ASP A 202 -9.33 12.42 18.08
C ASP A 202 -10.14 11.39 17.27
N PRO A 203 -11.25 11.77 16.62
CA PRO A 203 -12.03 10.88 15.77
C PRO A 203 -11.20 10.27 14.63
N MET A 204 -10.00 10.81 14.37
CA MET A 204 -9.02 10.30 13.41
C MET A 204 -8.03 9.26 13.98
N SER A 205 -8.12 8.85 15.26
CA SER A 205 -7.28 7.78 15.84
C SER A 205 -8.00 6.45 16.04
N SER A 206 -8.90 6.08 15.12
CA SER A 206 -9.71 4.85 15.22
C SER A 206 -8.97 3.54 14.86
N GLY A 207 -7.69 3.63 14.45
CA GLY A 207 -6.97 2.55 13.79
C GLY A 207 -7.41 2.29 12.35
N GLY A 208 -6.49 1.79 11.52
CA GLY A 208 -6.75 1.40 10.13
C GLY A 208 -6.59 2.52 9.10
N ALA A 209 -7.09 2.28 7.88
CA ALA A 209 -6.95 3.20 6.76
C ALA A 209 -7.72 4.54 6.94
N MET A 210 -7.22 5.61 6.34
CA MET A 210 -7.88 6.93 6.35
C MET A 210 -9.05 7.01 5.35
N ALA A 211 -9.05 6.20 4.29
CA ALA A 211 -10.03 6.22 3.20
C ALA A 211 -11.51 6.43 3.61
N PRO A 212 -12.11 5.63 4.53
CA PRO A 212 -13.51 5.80 4.91
C PRO A 212 -13.80 7.15 5.59
N ARG A 213 -12.78 7.83 6.10
CA ARG A 213 -12.86 9.09 6.84
C ARG A 213 -12.55 10.31 5.98
N LEU A 214 -12.11 10.13 4.73
CA LEU A 214 -11.75 11.25 3.85
C LEU A 214 -12.91 12.21 3.61
N ARG A 215 -14.16 11.73 3.56
CA ARG A 215 -15.33 12.60 3.42
C ARG A 215 -15.48 13.55 4.60
N GLU A 216 -15.37 13.01 5.82
CA GLU A 216 -15.46 13.80 7.03
C GLU A 216 -14.28 14.78 7.12
N TRP A 217 -13.08 14.29 6.83
CA TRP A 217 -11.88 15.12 6.74
C TRP A 217 -12.06 16.29 5.78
N LEU A 218 -12.51 16.06 4.54
CA LEU A 218 -12.79 17.11 3.56
C LEU A 218 -13.80 18.12 4.10
N SER A 219 -14.85 17.65 4.77
CA SER A 219 -15.91 18.51 5.33
C SER A 219 -15.38 19.44 6.42
N ARG A 220 -14.42 18.98 7.23
CA ARG A 220 -13.76 19.80 8.26
C ARG A 220 -12.81 20.82 7.66
N GLN A 221 -12.10 20.41 6.62
CA GLN A 221 -11.04 21.21 6.01
C GLN A 221 -11.55 22.27 5.02
N ALA A 222 -12.68 22.01 4.37
CA ALA A 222 -13.35 22.96 3.49
C ALA A 222 -14.87 23.01 3.79
N PRO A 223 -15.27 23.60 4.93
CA PRO A 223 -16.68 23.66 5.33
C PRO A 223 -17.55 24.34 4.26
N GLY A 224 -18.64 23.67 3.88
CA GLY A 224 -19.60 24.21 2.90
C GLY A 224 -19.24 23.97 1.43
N GLN A 225 -18.10 23.34 1.13
CA GLN A 225 -17.82 22.89 -0.24
C GLN A 225 -18.72 21.68 -0.59
N ALA A 226 -19.50 21.81 -1.66
CA ALA A 226 -20.33 20.71 -2.15
C ALA A 226 -19.47 19.56 -2.68
N VAL A 227 -19.86 18.33 -2.37
CA VAL A 227 -19.26 17.12 -2.94
C VAL A 227 -19.94 16.84 -4.27
N ASP A 228 -19.22 17.06 -5.37
CA ASP A 228 -19.71 16.76 -6.73
C ASP A 228 -19.50 15.28 -7.11
N SER A 229 -19.96 14.88 -8.29
CA SER A 229 -19.85 13.49 -8.77
C SER A 229 -18.40 13.02 -8.92
N ASN A 230 -17.45 13.91 -9.21
CA ASN A 230 -16.05 13.54 -9.38
C ASN A 230 -15.40 13.29 -8.01
N MET A 231 -15.74 14.10 -7.00
CA MET A 231 -15.30 13.88 -5.63
C MET A 231 -15.92 12.60 -5.05
N GLU A 232 -17.21 12.34 -5.29
CA GLU A 232 -17.86 11.08 -4.90
C GLU A 232 -17.12 9.85 -5.46
N ARG A 233 -16.81 9.91 -6.77
CA ARG A 233 -16.01 8.88 -7.44
C ARG A 233 -14.63 8.70 -6.79
N ALA A 234 -13.91 9.80 -6.55
CA ALA A 234 -12.58 9.77 -5.97
C ALA A 234 -12.57 9.18 -4.54
N LEU A 235 -13.56 9.53 -3.72
CA LEU A 235 -13.73 8.97 -2.37
C LEU A 235 -14.03 7.46 -2.41
N SER A 236 -14.86 7.02 -3.36
CA SER A 236 -15.13 5.59 -3.56
C SER A 236 -13.89 4.82 -3.99
N LEU A 237 -13.11 5.38 -4.94
CA LEU A 237 -11.85 4.80 -5.38
C LEU A 237 -10.81 4.75 -4.26
N ALA A 238 -10.80 5.73 -3.36
CA ALA A 238 -9.90 5.72 -2.22
C ALA A 238 -10.14 4.54 -1.27
N CYS A 239 -11.41 4.16 -1.07
CA CYS A 239 -11.74 2.96 -0.30
C CYS A 239 -11.26 1.67 -1.00
N ILE A 240 -11.40 1.59 -2.33
CA ILE A 240 -10.90 0.44 -3.10
C ILE A 240 -9.37 0.39 -3.05
N ALA A 241 -8.71 1.54 -3.20
CA ALA A 241 -7.25 1.66 -3.15
C ALA A 241 -6.68 1.25 -1.79
N ALA A 242 -7.30 1.68 -0.68
CA ALA A 242 -6.93 1.21 0.66
C ALA A 242 -7.05 -0.33 0.77
N ASP A 243 -8.12 -0.91 0.22
CA ASP A 243 -8.30 -2.37 0.20
C ASP A 243 -7.29 -3.10 -0.70
N LEU A 244 -6.74 -2.45 -1.73
CA LEU A 244 -5.65 -2.99 -2.55
C LEU A 244 -4.33 -3.01 -1.77
N ASP A 245 -4.02 -1.92 -1.08
CA ASP A 245 -2.79 -1.79 -0.30
C ASP A 245 -2.76 -2.78 0.87
N THR A 246 -3.83 -2.80 1.67
CA THR A 246 -3.96 -3.70 2.84
C THR A 246 -4.51 -5.08 2.47
N GLY A 247 -4.77 -5.34 1.19
CA GLY A 247 -5.37 -6.57 0.67
C GLY A 247 -4.49 -7.82 0.83
N ASN A 248 -3.25 -7.66 1.30
CA ASN A 248 -2.33 -8.76 1.60
C ASN A 248 -2.93 -9.80 2.56
N VAL A 249 -3.86 -9.39 3.43
CA VAL A 249 -4.59 -10.29 4.32
C VAL A 249 -5.43 -11.33 3.58
N GLY A 250 -5.82 -11.04 2.34
CA GLY A 250 -6.58 -11.92 1.47
C GLY A 250 -5.73 -12.70 0.46
N ASP A 251 -4.42 -12.52 0.43
CA ASP A 251 -3.52 -13.25 -0.48
C ASP A 251 -3.42 -14.75 -0.10
N PRO A 252 -2.96 -15.63 -1.01
CA PRO A 252 -2.64 -17.01 -0.67
C PRO A 252 -1.79 -17.08 0.61
N PHE A 253 -2.11 -18.02 1.52
CA PHE A 253 -1.59 -17.99 2.88
C PHE A 253 -0.07 -17.86 3.01
N LEU A 254 0.71 -18.50 2.14
CA LEU A 254 2.18 -18.36 2.14
C LEU A 254 2.63 -16.96 1.71
N LEU A 255 1.96 -16.34 0.75
CA LEU A 255 2.24 -14.96 0.35
C LEU A 255 1.84 -13.98 1.45
N PHE A 256 0.72 -14.22 2.14
CA PHE A 256 0.35 -13.45 3.34
C PHE A 256 1.43 -13.56 4.44
N CYS A 257 1.92 -14.77 4.74
CA CYS A 257 3.00 -14.95 5.72
C CYS A 257 4.32 -14.33 5.27
N GLU A 258 4.65 -14.42 3.99
CA GLU A 258 5.86 -13.82 3.41
C GLU A 258 5.80 -12.29 3.45
N SER A 259 4.64 -11.71 3.15
CA SER A 259 4.35 -10.29 3.30
C SER A 259 4.61 -9.82 4.74
N ALA A 260 4.10 -10.54 5.75
CA ALA A 260 4.39 -10.29 7.16
C ALA A 260 5.89 -10.39 7.48
N ARG A 261 6.58 -11.41 6.95
CA ARG A 261 8.03 -11.61 7.16
C ARG A 261 8.85 -10.47 6.58
N ARG A 262 8.52 -10.00 5.37
CA ARG A 262 9.16 -8.86 4.70
C ARG A 262 8.94 -7.56 5.46
N LEU A 263 7.71 -7.30 5.91
CA LEU A 263 7.39 -6.11 6.70
C LEU A 263 8.12 -6.13 8.06
N CYS A 264 8.21 -7.30 8.69
CA CYS A 264 8.99 -7.48 9.92
C CYS A 264 10.47 -7.10 9.71
N GLN A 265 11.09 -7.61 8.64
CA GLN A 265 12.49 -7.28 8.30
C GLN A 265 12.67 -5.79 8.03
N GLU A 266 11.75 -5.18 7.32
CA GLU A 266 11.83 -3.75 7.03
C GLU A 266 11.68 -2.90 8.31
N ARG A 267 10.81 -3.29 9.24
CA ARG A 267 10.70 -2.62 10.54
C ARG A 267 12.03 -2.64 11.31
N GLU A 268 12.74 -3.76 11.29
CA GLU A 268 14.06 -3.88 11.91
C GLU A 268 15.09 -2.98 11.21
N MET A 269 15.10 -2.98 9.87
CA MET A 269 15.94 -2.09 9.07
C MET A 269 15.67 -0.61 9.39
N ARG A 270 14.40 -0.18 9.41
CA ARG A 270 14.02 1.22 9.72
C ARG A 270 14.37 1.63 11.14
N ALA A 271 14.38 0.67 12.07
CA ALA A 271 14.83 0.88 13.44
C ALA A 271 16.35 0.77 13.63
N GLY A 272 17.12 0.48 12.58
CA GLY A 272 18.58 0.30 12.67
C GLY A 272 19.00 -0.96 13.44
N ARG A 273 18.10 -1.93 13.64
CA ARG A 273 18.38 -3.17 14.35
C ARG A 273 18.89 -4.24 13.39
N SER A 274 20.05 -4.83 13.74
CA SER A 274 20.60 -5.96 12.99
C SER A 274 19.78 -7.23 13.23
N LEU A 275 19.34 -7.89 12.17
CA LEU A 275 18.68 -9.20 12.25
C LEU A 275 19.55 -10.28 12.91
N GLY A 276 20.87 -10.08 13.02
CA GLY A 276 21.76 -10.97 13.75
C GLY A 276 21.68 -10.82 15.27
N SER A 277 21.03 -9.77 15.78
CA SER A 277 20.99 -9.47 17.22
C SER A 277 19.82 -10.14 17.93
N VAL A 278 20.01 -10.40 19.22
CA VAL A 278 18.96 -10.94 20.11
C VAL A 278 17.83 -9.94 20.33
N GLU A 279 18.16 -8.65 20.40
CA GLU A 279 17.17 -7.58 20.51
C GLU A 279 16.19 -7.60 19.33
N SER A 280 16.71 -7.79 18.12
CA SER A 280 15.89 -7.96 16.92
C SER A 280 14.99 -9.20 17.01
N GLY A 281 15.50 -10.30 17.57
CA GLY A 281 14.69 -11.50 17.82
C GLY A 281 13.45 -11.23 18.66
N LYS A 282 13.61 -10.49 19.76
CA LYS A 282 12.47 -10.10 20.62
C LYS A 282 11.45 -9.25 19.85
N SER A 283 11.91 -8.25 19.11
CA SER A 283 11.06 -7.38 18.28
C SER A 283 10.30 -8.17 17.21
N CYS A 284 10.98 -9.08 16.51
CA CYS A 284 10.38 -9.93 15.49
C CYS A 284 9.32 -10.88 16.06
N ILE A 285 9.56 -11.47 17.25
CA ILE A 285 8.58 -12.34 17.92
C ILE A 285 7.30 -11.56 18.23
N ASP A 286 7.44 -10.38 18.85
CA ASP A 286 6.30 -9.54 19.21
C ASP A 286 5.48 -9.12 17.97
N PHE A 287 6.15 -8.69 16.90
CA PHE A 287 5.49 -8.33 15.66
C PHE A 287 4.76 -9.52 15.02
N LEU A 288 5.41 -10.69 14.90
CA LEU A 288 4.85 -11.85 14.19
C LEU A 288 3.74 -12.56 14.97
N LEU A 289 3.73 -12.47 16.30
CA LEU A 289 2.66 -13.02 17.14
C LEU A 289 1.55 -12.00 17.38
N ASN A 290 1.88 -10.91 18.07
CA ASN A 290 0.91 -9.94 18.55
C ASN A 290 0.54 -8.96 17.43
N GLY A 291 1.55 -8.38 16.78
CA GLY A 291 1.34 -7.38 15.73
C GLY A 291 0.53 -7.90 14.54
N GLN A 292 0.84 -9.09 14.04
CA GLN A 292 0.10 -9.72 12.94
C GLN A 292 -1.34 -10.06 13.31
N SER A 293 -1.56 -10.60 14.51
CA SER A 293 -2.90 -10.91 15.00
C SER A 293 -3.73 -9.63 15.14
N HIS A 294 -3.16 -8.61 15.77
CA HIS A 294 -3.81 -7.32 15.95
C HIS A 294 -4.14 -6.65 14.61
N TYR A 295 -3.21 -6.63 13.66
CA TYR A 295 -3.43 -6.13 12.31
C TYR A 295 -4.61 -6.85 11.63
N LEU A 296 -4.60 -8.19 11.61
CA LEU A 296 -5.59 -8.96 10.87
C LEU A 296 -7.00 -8.88 11.48
N PHE A 297 -7.09 -9.01 12.82
CA PHE A 297 -8.35 -9.19 13.52
C PHE A 297 -8.95 -7.88 14.03
N ASP A 298 -8.14 -6.92 14.43
CA ASP A 298 -8.61 -5.73 15.13
C ASP A 298 -8.58 -4.47 14.26
N LEU A 299 -7.49 -4.28 13.50
CA LEU A 299 -7.27 -3.09 12.68
C LEU A 299 -7.87 -3.21 11.27
N HIS A 300 -7.58 -4.30 10.56
CA HIS A 300 -7.92 -4.41 9.15
C HIS A 300 -9.43 -4.58 8.94
N ARG A 301 -10.01 -3.70 8.12
CA ARG A 301 -11.39 -3.78 7.61
C ARG A 301 -11.37 -3.49 6.11
N PHE A 302 -12.25 -4.14 5.34
CA PHE A 302 -12.47 -3.72 3.95
C PHE A 302 -13.34 -2.47 3.94
N ASN A 303 -12.97 -1.49 3.15
CA ASN A 303 -13.59 -0.16 3.08
C ASN A 303 -14.50 -0.03 1.85
N SER A 304 -14.45 -1.01 0.95
CA SER A 304 -15.28 -1.09 -0.25
C SER A 304 -15.97 -2.45 -0.39
N VAL A 305 -17.14 -2.45 -1.03
CA VAL A 305 -17.87 -3.69 -1.38
C VAL A 305 -17.04 -4.57 -2.31
N LEU A 306 -16.25 -3.98 -3.21
CA LEU A 306 -15.40 -4.73 -4.13
C LEU A 306 -14.22 -5.39 -3.41
N GLY A 307 -13.53 -4.69 -2.51
CA GLY A 307 -12.47 -5.25 -1.68
C GLY A 307 -12.99 -6.39 -0.81
N GLU A 308 -14.15 -6.21 -0.18
CA GLU A 308 -14.80 -7.25 0.59
C GLU A 308 -15.11 -8.50 -0.26
N ARG A 309 -15.71 -8.33 -1.44
CA ARG A 309 -15.98 -9.45 -2.37
C ARG A 309 -14.70 -10.15 -2.83
N ALA A 310 -13.64 -9.41 -3.12
CA ALA A 310 -12.39 -9.95 -3.66
C ALA A 310 -11.57 -10.73 -2.62
N PHE A 311 -11.62 -10.32 -1.35
CA PHE A 311 -10.63 -10.74 -0.35
C PHE A 311 -11.20 -11.35 0.94
N SER A 312 -12.47 -11.12 1.29
CA SER A 312 -13.02 -11.53 2.60
C SER A 312 -12.94 -13.02 2.90
N ALA A 313 -13.34 -13.87 1.94
CA ALA A 313 -13.30 -15.33 2.10
C ALA A 313 -11.86 -15.83 2.37
N SER A 314 -10.88 -15.30 1.62
CA SER A 314 -9.47 -15.62 1.81
C SER A 314 -8.93 -15.08 3.14
N LYS A 315 -9.32 -13.85 3.54
CA LYS A 315 -8.98 -13.27 4.85
C LYS A 315 -9.46 -14.16 6.00
N GLU A 316 -10.69 -14.65 5.93
CA GLU A 316 -11.24 -15.54 6.98
C GLU A 316 -10.46 -16.86 7.07
N GLN A 317 -10.14 -17.47 5.92
CA GLN A 317 -9.32 -18.67 5.87
C GLN A 317 -7.90 -18.43 6.43
N ASN A 318 -7.29 -17.31 6.05
CA ASN A 318 -5.98 -16.91 6.57
C ASN A 318 -6.04 -16.64 8.07
N GLY A 319 -7.14 -16.09 8.60
CA GLY A 319 -7.33 -15.91 10.04
C GLY A 319 -7.32 -17.21 10.82
N ARG A 320 -7.98 -18.27 10.30
CA ARG A 320 -7.91 -19.61 10.93
C ARG A 320 -6.49 -20.16 10.93
N ARG A 321 -5.79 -20.04 9.80
CA ARG A 321 -4.42 -20.55 9.65
C ARG A 321 -3.40 -19.74 10.46
N LEU A 322 -3.57 -18.43 10.57
CA LEU A 322 -2.73 -17.56 11.40
C LEU A 322 -2.82 -17.97 12.87
N ARG A 323 -4.02 -18.24 13.39
CA ARG A 323 -4.17 -18.74 14.78
C ARG A 323 -3.42 -20.05 15.00
N ALA A 324 -3.49 -20.98 14.04
CA ALA A 324 -2.76 -22.24 14.12
C ALA A 324 -1.23 -22.05 14.02
N LEU A 325 -0.79 -21.12 13.18
CA LEU A 325 0.62 -20.72 13.05
C LEU A 325 1.12 -20.09 14.34
N SER A 326 0.42 -19.10 14.89
CA SER A 326 0.78 -18.44 16.15
C SER A 326 0.89 -19.43 17.30
N ALA A 327 -0.08 -20.33 17.46
CA ALA A 327 -0.03 -21.36 18.50
C ALA A 327 1.15 -22.34 18.32
N SER A 328 1.51 -22.66 17.06
CA SER A 328 2.68 -23.50 16.78
C SER A 328 3.98 -22.74 17.04
N PHE A 329 4.00 -21.44 16.75
CA PHE A 329 5.15 -20.59 16.94
C PHE A 329 5.45 -20.36 18.43
N GLU A 330 4.42 -20.08 19.24
CA GLU A 330 4.55 -20.00 20.70
C GLU A 330 5.13 -21.28 21.30
N ARG A 331 4.65 -22.46 20.87
CA ARG A 331 5.21 -23.75 21.31
C ARG A 331 6.67 -23.94 20.91
N GLU A 332 7.05 -23.46 19.74
CA GLU A 332 8.43 -23.57 19.28
C GLU A 332 9.36 -22.63 20.05
N LEU A 333 8.89 -21.43 20.41
CA LEU A 333 9.68 -20.41 21.12
C LEU A 333 10.00 -20.76 22.58
N VAL A 334 9.20 -21.63 23.24
CA VAL A 334 9.47 -22.06 24.63
C VAL A 334 10.53 -23.15 24.75
N ARG A 335 11.08 -23.64 23.64
CA ARG A 335 12.10 -24.69 23.67
C ARG A 335 13.42 -24.14 24.24
N PRO A 336 14.17 -24.93 25.05
CA PRO A 336 15.40 -24.46 25.69
C PRO A 336 16.48 -23.98 24.70
N ASP A 337 16.52 -24.55 23.50
CA ASP A 337 17.42 -24.18 22.40
C ASP A 337 17.04 -22.85 21.72
N HIS A 338 15.88 -22.28 22.05
CA HIS A 338 15.36 -21.04 21.47
C HIS A 338 15.36 -19.84 22.45
N ILE A 339 16.18 -19.91 23.50
CA ILE A 339 16.44 -18.75 24.36
C ILE A 339 17.40 -17.80 23.65
N GLY A 340 17.01 -16.53 23.51
CA GLY A 340 17.88 -15.49 22.94
C GLY A 340 18.09 -15.61 21.43
N LEU A 341 17.05 -16.00 20.68
CA LEU A 341 17.12 -16.07 19.22
C LEU A 341 17.44 -14.72 18.59
N SER A 342 18.18 -14.75 17.48
CA SER A 342 18.34 -13.59 16.61
C SER A 342 17.09 -13.34 15.76
N GLY A 343 16.90 -12.11 15.28
CA GLY A 343 15.82 -11.75 14.35
C GLY A 343 15.77 -12.69 13.13
N ARG A 344 16.93 -12.99 12.52
CA ARG A 344 17.03 -13.93 11.39
C ARG A 344 16.47 -15.31 11.77
N ARG A 345 16.87 -15.86 12.91
CA ARG A 345 16.43 -17.20 13.31
C ARG A 345 14.93 -17.26 13.61
N VAL A 346 14.38 -16.20 14.20
CA VAL A 346 12.93 -16.05 14.42
C VAL A 346 12.17 -16.07 13.09
N LEU A 347 12.64 -15.31 12.09
CA LEU A 347 12.03 -15.26 10.76
C LEU A 347 12.08 -16.60 10.03
N ASP A 348 13.20 -17.34 10.16
CA ASP A 348 13.36 -18.67 9.56
C ASP A 348 12.39 -19.68 10.18
N ILE A 349 12.27 -19.70 11.52
CA ILE A 349 11.31 -20.57 12.23
C ILE A 349 9.87 -20.25 11.81
N TYR A 350 9.52 -18.96 11.72
CA TYR A 350 8.18 -18.55 11.28
C TYR A 350 7.87 -19.05 9.86
N ALA A 351 8.81 -18.92 8.92
CA ALA A 351 8.65 -19.40 7.55
C ALA A 351 8.48 -20.93 7.50
N ASP A 352 9.29 -21.68 8.25
CA ASP A 352 9.20 -23.13 8.35
C ASP A 352 7.84 -23.60 8.89
N LEU A 353 7.31 -22.91 9.89
CA LEU A 353 6.00 -23.22 10.47
C LEU A 353 4.86 -22.84 9.51
N ALA A 354 4.96 -21.72 8.80
CA ALA A 354 3.96 -21.29 7.83
C ALA A 354 3.74 -22.35 6.73
N MET A 355 4.83 -22.97 6.24
CA MET A 355 4.76 -24.08 5.27
C MET A 355 4.05 -25.33 5.82
N ARG A 356 4.11 -25.57 7.13
CA ARG A 356 3.42 -26.71 7.76
C ARG A 356 1.93 -26.44 7.95
N CYS A 357 1.53 -25.17 8.07
CA CYS A 357 0.13 -24.77 8.22
C CYS A 357 -0.63 -24.68 6.88
N THR A 358 0.03 -24.95 5.75
CA THR A 358 -0.64 -25.09 4.44
C THR A 358 -1.10 -26.50 4.09
N ALA A 359 -0.51 -27.51 4.72
CA ALA A 359 -0.93 -28.91 4.63
C ALA A 359 -2.18 -29.14 5.49
#